data_AF-A0A7K3S6P7-F1
#
_entry.id   AF-A0A7K3S6P7-F1
#
_cell.length_a   1.000
_cell.length_b   1.000
_cell.length_c   1.000
_cell.angle_alpha   90.00
_cell.angle_beta   90.00
_cell.angle_gamma   90.00
#
_symmetry.space_group_name_H-M   'P 1'
#
loop_
_entity.id
_entity.type
_entity.pdbx_description
1 polymer ?
#
loop_
_entity_poly.entity_id
_entity_poly.type
_entity_poly.pdbx_seq_one_letter_code
_entity_poly.pdbx_strand_id
1 'polypeptide(L)' 'RPGADMAELARVVRPGGVLALFHPIGRAALAARQGRAITDDDLRAEPRLRELLAGAGWRLESYTDEDDRFL' A
#
# COMPACT_ATOMS: atom_id res chain seq x y z
N ARG A 1 -12.13 -4.26 -4.68
CA ARG A 1 -12.23 -3.68 -3.31
C ARG A 1 -10.90 -3.99 -2.65
N PRO A 2 -10.09 -3.02 -2.22
CA PRO A 2 -8.67 -3.24 -1.93
C PRO A 2 -8.36 -4.48 -1.07
N GLY A 3 -9.07 -4.71 0.04
CA GLY A 3 -8.86 -5.91 0.87
C GLY A 3 -9.19 -7.24 0.16
N ALA A 4 -10.28 -7.30 -0.61
CA ALA A 4 -10.64 -8.50 -1.38
C ALA A 4 -9.65 -8.76 -2.52
N ASP A 5 -9.17 -7.70 -3.16
CA ASP A 5 -8.19 -7.79 -4.24
C ASP A 5 -6.85 -8.32 -3.67
N MET A 6 -6.44 -7.86 -2.49
CA MET A 6 -5.25 -8.38 -1.80
C MET A 6 -5.43 -9.82 -1.32
N ALA A 7 -6.62 -10.20 -0.83
CA ALA A 7 -6.89 -11.56 -0.40
C ALA A 7 -6.83 -12.56 -1.56
N GLU A 8 -7.29 -12.15 -2.74
CA GLU A 8 -7.18 -12.97 -3.95
C GLU A 8 -5.71 -13.15 -4.38
N LEU A 9 -4.88 -12.10 -4.27
CA LEU A 9 -3.44 -12.25 -4.48
C LEU A 9 -2.82 -13.21 -3.47
N ALA A 10 -3.19 -13.15 -2.19
CA ALA A 10 -2.67 -14.08 -1.17
C ALA A 10 -3.05 -15.53 -1.50
N ARG A 11 -4.25 -15.75 -2.03
CA ARG A 11 -4.77 -17.08 -2.37
C ARG A 11 -3.97 -17.77 -3.48
N VAL A 12 -3.47 -17.00 -4.46
CA VAL A 12 -2.80 -17.56 -5.65
C VAL A 12 -1.28 -17.58 -5.54
N VAL A 13 -0.70 -16.80 -4.62
CA VAL A 13 0.73 -16.77 -4.38
C VAL A 13 1.16 -18.02 -3.60
N ARG A 14 2.28 -18.63 -4.02
CA ARG A 14 2.84 -19.79 -3.31
C ARG A 14 3.17 -19.45 -1.85
N PRO A 15 3.13 -20.41 -0.92
CA PRO A 15 3.63 -20.19 0.44
C PRO A 15 5.05 -19.62 0.45
N GLY A 16 5.26 -18.55 1.21
CA GLY A 16 6.51 -17.80 1.28
C GLY A 16 6.76 -16.82 0.12
N GLY A 17 5.81 -16.63 -0.79
CA GLY A 17 5.92 -15.62 -1.83
C GLY A 17 5.84 -14.19 -1.28
N VAL A 18 6.44 -13.25 -1.99
CA VAL A 18 6.53 -11.84 -1.62
C VAL A 18 5.78 -11.00 -2.65
N LEU A 19 4.95 -10.07 -2.17
CA LEU A 19 4.27 -9.07 -2.99
C LEU A 19 4.95 -7.72 -2.82
N ALA A 20 5.36 -7.10 -3.92
CA ALA A 20 5.82 -5.72 -3.95
C ALA A 20 4.70 -4.83 -4.52
N LEU A 21 4.26 -3.84 -3.73
CA LEU A 21 3.33 -2.81 -4.18
C LEU A 21 4.14 -1.55 -4.50
N PHE A 22 3.98 -1.02 -5.71
CA PHE A 22 4.67 0.16 -6.18
C PHE A 22 3.68 1.20 -6.68
N HIS A 23 3.90 2.47 -6.29
CA HIS A 23 3.15 3.60 -6.81
C HIS A 23 4.14 4.66 -7.28
N PRO A 24 4.07 5.12 -8.54
CA PRO A 24 5.08 6.02 -9.14
C PRO A 24 5.03 7.45 -8.61
N ILE A 25 4.20 7.72 -7.61
CA ILE A 25 4.04 9.02 -6.99
C ILE A 25 3.68 8.82 -5.51
N GLY A 26 4.44 9.48 -4.63
CA GLY A 26 4.24 9.47 -3.18
C GLY A 26 2.88 10.02 -2.77
N ARG A 27 2.49 9.78 -1.51
CA ARG A 27 1.15 10.19 -1.04
C ARG A 27 0.97 11.70 -1.02
N ALA A 28 1.96 12.45 -0.57
CA ALA A 28 1.92 13.91 -0.50
C ALA A 28 1.76 14.53 -1.89
N ALA A 29 2.60 14.11 -2.85
CA ALA A 29 2.52 14.58 -4.23
C ALA A 29 1.19 14.20 -4.92
N LEU A 30 0.65 13.01 -4.66
CA LEU A 30 -0.68 12.65 -5.19
C LEU A 30 -1.79 13.51 -4.59
N ALA A 31 -1.76 13.74 -3.27
CA ALA A 31 -2.73 14.59 -2.58
C ALA A 31 -2.72 16.01 -3.15
N ALA A 32 -1.54 16.62 -3.32
CA ALA A 32 -1.39 17.94 -3.92
C ALA A 32 -1.96 18.00 -5.35
N ARG A 33 -1.69 16.98 -6.19
CA ARG A 33 -2.27 16.89 -7.55
C ARG A 33 -3.80 16.76 -7.55
N GLN A 34 -4.37 16.25 -6.46
CA GLN A 34 -5.81 16.13 -6.26
C GLN A 34 -6.42 17.36 -5.57
N GLY A 35 -5.64 18.41 -5.31
CA GLY A 35 -6.11 19.63 -4.63
C GLY A 35 -6.49 19.41 -3.16
N ARG A 36 -5.93 18.37 -2.51
CA ARG A 36 -6.21 18.03 -1.11
C ARG A 36 -4.92 17.92 -0.30
N ALA A 37 -5.06 17.96 1.02
CA ALA A 37 -4.00 17.58 1.94
C ALA A 37 -3.93 16.06 2.12
N ILE A 38 -2.80 15.58 2.63
CA ILE A 38 -2.67 14.22 3.13
C ILE A 38 -3.47 14.08 4.44
N THR A 39 -4.00 12.89 4.69
CA THR A 39 -4.76 12.59 5.90
C THR A 39 -4.32 11.24 6.47
N ASP A 40 -4.60 11.01 7.75
CA ASP A 40 -4.35 9.72 8.41
C ASP A 40 -5.25 8.59 7.88
N ASP A 41 -6.28 8.95 7.10
CA ASP A 41 -7.19 8.03 6.41
C ASP A 41 -6.70 7.63 5.01
N ASP A 42 -5.56 8.16 4.55
CA ASP A 42 -5.02 7.73 3.26
C ASP A 42 -4.71 6.22 3.32
N LEU A 43 -5.34 5.45 2.44
CA LEU A 43 -5.21 3.99 2.44
C LEU A 43 -3.76 3.51 2.28
N ARG A 44 -2.93 4.31 1.62
CA ARG A 44 -1.51 4.00 1.42
C ARG A 44 -0.65 4.36 2.63
N ALA A 45 -1.19 5.06 3.64
CA ALA A 45 -0.49 5.33 4.89
C ALA A 45 -0.15 4.00 5.58
N GLU A 46 1.06 3.89 6.13
CA GLU A 46 1.54 2.64 6.73
C GLU A 46 0.56 2.00 7.72
N PRO A 47 -0.08 2.73 8.67
CA PRO A 47 -1.01 2.10 9.61
C PRO A 47 -2.23 1.49 8.90
N ARG A 48 -2.83 2.22 7.95
CA ARG A 48 -3.99 1.77 7.17
C ARG A 48 -3.66 0.61 6.26
N LEU A 49 -2.50 0.68 5.60
CA LEU A 49 -2.02 -0.35 4.71
C LEU A 49 -1.70 -1.64 5.48
N ARG A 50 -1.06 -1.53 6.64
CA ARG A 50 -0.74 -2.67 7.50
C ARG A 50 -2.00 -3.40 7.95
N GLU A 51 -3.02 -2.68 8.42
CA GLU A 51 -4.31 -3.26 8.82
C GLU A 51 -5.00 -3.98 7.66
N LEU A 52 -5.04 -3.34 6.48
CA LEU A 52 -5.63 -3.94 5.28
C LEU A 52 -4.91 -5.21 4.86
N LEU A 53 -3.58 -5.17 4.80
CA LEU A 53 -2.75 -6.31 4.39
C LEU A 53 -2.90 -7.48 5.37
N ALA A 54 -2.86 -7.21 6.68
CA ALA A 54 -3.06 -8.22 7.71
C ALA A 54 -4.44 -8.90 7.57
N GLY A 55 -5.50 -8.11 7.35
CA GLY A 55 -6.85 -8.64 7.10
C GLY A 55 -6.96 -9.47 5.80
N ALA A 56 -6.04 -9.30 4.86
CA ALA A 56 -5.98 -10.01 3.58
C ALA A 56 -4.99 -11.20 3.57
N GLY A 57 -4.37 -11.53 4.71
CA GLY A 57 -3.43 -12.65 4.81
C GLY A 57 -1.98 -12.31 4.47
N TRP A 58 -1.63 -11.02 4.39
CA TRP A 58 -0.28 -10.54 4.14
C TRP A 58 0.36 -9.96 5.40
N ARG A 59 1.70 -10.05 5.49
CA ARG A 59 2.50 -9.35 6.50
C ARG A 59 3.33 -8.27 5.82
N LEU A 60 3.25 -7.04 6.34
CA LEU A 60 4.07 -5.94 5.84
C LEU A 60 5.51 -6.08 6.35
N GLU A 61 6.46 -6.34 5.45
CA GLU A 61 7.89 -6.46 5.77
C GLU A 61 8.61 -5.11 5.74
N SER A 62 8.28 -4.29 4.73
CA SER A 62 8.94 -3.02 4.45
C SER A 62 7.95 -2.03 3.87
N TYR A 63 8.06 -0.77 4.28
CA TYR A 63 7.27 0.34 3.75
C TYR A 63 8.16 1.55 3.54
N THR A 64 7.99 2.22 2.40
CA THR A 64 8.70 3.43 2.05
C THR A 64 7.75 4.35 1.30
N ASP A 65 7.67 5.59 1.74
CA ASP A 65 6.91 6.67 1.12
C ASP A 65 7.83 7.89 1.13
N GLU A 66 8.58 8.02 0.03
CA GLU A 66 9.53 9.11 -0.19
C GLU A 66 8.99 10.03 -1.29
N ASP A 67 9.27 11.32 -1.18
CA ASP A 67 8.76 12.34 -2.09
C ASP A 67 9.41 12.26 -3.49
N ASP A 68 10.58 11.62 -3.61
CA ASP A 68 11.49 11.75 -4.75
C ASP A 68 12.15 10.44 -5.21
N ARG A 69 11.87 9.27 -4.59
CA ARG A 69 12.47 8.01 -5.06
C ARG A 69 11.71 7.38 -6.22
N PHE A 70 12.24 7.62 -7.40
CA PHE A 70 12.16 6.69 -8.53
C PHE A 70 13.12 5.52 -8.23
N LEU A 71 12.60 4.29 -8.24
CA LEU A 71 13.46 3.15 -8.58
C LEU A 71 13.89 3.27 -10.04
#